data_AF-A0A943UH10-F1
#
_entry.id   AF-A0A943UH10-F1
#
_cell.length_a   1.000
_cell.length_b   1.000
_cell.length_c   1.000
_cell.angle_alpha   90.00
_cell.angle_beta   90.00
_cell.angle_gamma   90.00
#
_symmetry.space_group_name_H-M   'P 1'
#
loop_
_entity.id
_entity.type
_entity.pdbx_description
1 polymer ?
#
loop_
_entity_poly.entity_id
_entity_poly.type
_entity_poly.pdbx_seq_one_letter_code
_entity_poly.pdbx_strand_id
1 'polypeptide(L)'
;LSHALRAHTLAPARVQTLCVLVDVLYTMGRGDQARRMLYIAVMRAQTEEDRLSVAVECAKHGEDSLTLRLTRSLLHRDPYSIRGMMIRGCALMNLRRFDEAKRVFARLCVILPEDTICPAYYAMARDEQTPEERLTLGLDVPRSEAVNRTMRIVAAMAQTSQDDVHELCRLSAWSFRSVIGGANTAMLSLMQMIALNTPETRDVLLDALTDPQVSDHLKYMILQAMTAAYGFKPYDADIGGRLVRLAAGATTQRQGDGEEIQTVVQAAADALAPDFPQAPKMLLPMYIALLEQSDMPDRREQPACAAALEYLFHRLSGRKVDLRRIAAKNGVSPRLCRMMAKRILRAVKNMAKNKTKGSAEHEVHQL
;
A
#
# COMPACT_ATOMS: atom_id res chain seq x y z
N LEU A 1 8.31 14.11 -17.06
CA LEU A 1 9.54 14.88 -17.41
C LEU A 1 9.36 16.40 -17.31
N SER A 2 8.35 17.00 -17.95
CA SER A 2 8.13 18.46 -17.96
C SER A 2 8.08 19.08 -16.57
N HIS A 3 7.38 18.45 -15.62
CA HIS A 3 7.30 18.91 -14.22
C HIS A 3 8.64 18.81 -13.46
N ALA A 4 9.37 17.70 -13.61
CA ALA A 4 10.67 17.51 -12.97
C ALA A 4 11.73 18.47 -13.53
N LEU A 5 11.76 18.67 -14.84
CA LEU A 5 12.61 19.68 -15.48
C LEU A 5 12.24 21.08 -15.01
N ARG A 6 10.95 21.43 -14.95
CA ARG A 6 10.51 22.74 -14.45
C ARG A 6 10.91 22.97 -13.00
N ALA A 7 10.77 21.97 -12.13
CA ALA A 7 11.22 22.04 -10.75
C ALA A 7 12.74 22.23 -10.65
N HIS A 8 13.51 21.49 -11.46
CA HIS A 8 14.96 21.65 -11.52
C HIS A 8 15.36 23.03 -12.07
N THR A 9 14.71 23.55 -13.12
CA THR A 9 15.01 24.89 -13.64
C THR A 9 14.72 26.00 -12.63
N LEU A 10 13.71 25.83 -11.78
CA LEU A 10 13.36 26.80 -10.73
C LEU A 10 14.35 26.75 -9.55
N ALA A 11 14.92 25.58 -9.26
CA ALA A 11 15.88 25.40 -8.18
C ALA A 11 16.99 24.40 -8.58
N PRO A 12 17.94 24.80 -9.44
CA PRO A 12 18.90 23.87 -10.07
C PRO A 12 19.99 23.37 -9.12
N ALA A 13 20.25 24.12 -8.04
CA ALA A 13 21.22 23.74 -7.02
C ALA A 13 20.63 22.89 -5.89
N ARG A 14 19.30 22.71 -5.86
CA ARG A 14 18.61 22.01 -4.76
C ARG A 14 18.72 20.49 -4.96
N VAL A 15 19.21 19.79 -3.95
CA VAL A 15 19.44 18.34 -4.01
C VAL A 15 18.14 17.57 -4.27
N GLN A 16 17.02 17.96 -3.66
CA GLN A 16 15.75 17.28 -3.88
C GLN A 16 15.27 17.35 -5.33
N THR A 17 15.44 18.48 -6.02
CA THR A 17 15.01 18.61 -7.43
C THR A 17 15.92 17.81 -8.35
N LEU A 18 17.22 17.71 -8.02
CA LEU A 18 18.18 16.85 -8.71
C LEU A 18 17.82 15.37 -8.54
N CYS A 19 17.53 14.90 -7.33
CA CYS A 19 17.12 13.52 -7.05
C CYS A 19 15.85 13.12 -7.83
N VAL A 20 14.82 13.96 -7.80
CA VAL A 20 13.58 13.73 -8.56
C VAL A 20 13.85 13.68 -10.06
N LEU A 21 14.71 14.55 -10.58
CA LEU A 21 15.08 14.53 -11.99
C LEU A 21 15.87 13.27 -12.37
N VAL A 22 16.78 12.81 -11.51
CA VAL A 22 17.53 11.56 -11.70
C VAL A 22 16.58 10.37 -11.81
N ASP A 23 15.63 10.22 -10.87
CA ASP A 23 14.60 9.17 -10.90
C ASP A 23 13.82 9.18 -12.22
N VAL A 24 13.39 10.36 -12.67
CA VAL A 24 12.66 10.51 -13.95
C VAL A 24 13.54 10.19 -15.16
N LEU A 25 14.83 10.53 -15.13
CA LEU A 25 15.74 10.25 -16.24
C LEU A 25 16.04 8.74 -16.36
N TYR A 26 16.22 8.05 -15.24
CA TYR A 26 16.40 6.60 -15.23
C TYR A 26 15.15 5.85 -15.71
N THR A 27 13.95 6.25 -15.26
CA THR A 27 12.70 5.65 -15.74
C THR A 27 12.47 5.85 -17.25
N MET A 28 13.05 6.89 -17.84
CA MET A 28 13.04 7.15 -19.29
C MET A 28 14.18 6.48 -20.07
N GLY A 29 14.99 5.63 -19.43
CA GLY A 29 16.14 4.97 -20.06
C GLY A 29 17.31 5.90 -20.39
N ARG A 30 17.30 7.15 -19.89
CA ARG A 30 18.35 8.16 -20.16
C ARG A 30 19.49 8.08 -19.15
N GLY A 31 20.08 6.90 -19.01
CA GLY A 31 21.06 6.59 -17.97
C GLY A 31 22.27 7.53 -17.92
N ASP A 32 22.82 7.93 -19.07
CA ASP A 32 23.99 8.85 -19.09
C ASP A 32 23.65 10.25 -18.59
N GLN A 33 22.46 10.76 -18.91
CA GLN A 33 22.00 12.03 -18.39
C GLN A 33 21.73 11.92 -16.89
N ALA A 34 21.11 10.83 -16.44
CA ALA A 34 20.84 10.58 -15.04
C ALA A 34 22.13 10.51 -14.21
N ARG A 35 23.15 9.78 -14.68
CA ARG A 35 24.48 9.71 -14.05
C ARG A 35 25.15 11.09 -13.92
N ARG A 36 25.07 11.92 -14.97
CA ARG A 36 25.59 13.30 -14.90
C ARG A 36 24.87 14.12 -13.83
N MET A 37 23.53 14.06 -13.79
CA MET A 37 22.76 14.77 -12.78
C MET A 37 23.03 14.26 -11.36
N LEU A 38 23.24 12.95 -11.20
CA LEU A 38 23.60 12.34 -9.93
C LEU A 38 24.98 12.84 -9.44
N TYR A 39 25.97 12.94 -10.33
CA TYR A 39 27.27 13.51 -9.99
C TYR A 39 27.16 14.98 -9.53
N ILE A 40 26.31 15.77 -10.20
CA ILE A 40 26.02 17.14 -9.76
C ILE A 40 25.38 17.13 -8.36
N ALA A 41 24.43 16.23 -8.11
CA ALA A 41 23.80 16.09 -6.79
C ALA A 41 24.82 15.76 -5.69
N VAL A 42 25.77 14.85 -5.96
CA VAL A 42 26.89 14.53 -5.05
C VAL A 42 27.69 15.78 -4.68
N MET A 43 28.04 16.60 -5.68
CA MET A 43 28.82 17.83 -5.45
C MET A 43 28.02 18.90 -4.68
N ARG A 44 26.69 18.88 -4.79
CA ARG A 44 25.79 19.82 -4.11
C ARG A 44 25.39 19.36 -2.71
N ALA A 45 25.58 18.08 -2.36
CA ALA A 45 25.22 17.54 -1.05
C ALA A 45 26.16 18.06 0.07
N GLN A 46 25.72 19.08 0.79
CA GLN A 46 26.50 19.71 1.87
C GLN A 46 26.07 19.24 3.26
N THR A 47 24.80 18.92 3.45
CA THR A 47 24.25 18.43 4.73
C THR A 47 24.27 16.90 4.80
N GLU A 48 24.09 16.35 6.00
CA GLU A 48 23.94 14.89 6.20
C GLU A 48 22.67 14.37 5.52
N GLU A 49 21.57 15.10 5.64
CA GLU A 49 20.30 14.80 4.98
C GLU A 49 20.43 14.78 3.45
N ASP A 50 21.14 15.76 2.87
CA ASP A 50 21.41 15.77 1.43
C ASP A 50 22.24 14.56 1.01
N ARG A 51 23.30 14.23 1.77
CA ARG A 51 24.17 13.08 1.48
C ARG A 51 23.38 11.77 1.55
N LEU A 52 22.53 11.62 2.55
CA LEU A 52 21.65 10.46 2.68
C LEU A 52 20.67 10.38 1.50
N SER A 53 20.05 11.49 1.12
CA SER A 53 19.12 11.56 -0.02
C SER A 53 19.80 11.16 -1.32
N VAL A 54 20.99 11.70 -1.62
CA VAL A 54 21.75 11.32 -2.82
C VAL A 54 22.22 9.87 -2.74
N ALA A 55 22.62 9.37 -1.56
CA ALA A 55 23.02 7.97 -1.40
C ALA A 55 21.86 7.00 -1.65
N VAL A 56 20.64 7.34 -1.23
CA VAL A 56 19.42 6.59 -1.56
C VAL A 56 19.24 6.51 -3.08
N GLU A 57 19.39 7.63 -3.78
CA GLU A 57 19.26 7.63 -5.25
C GLU A 57 20.37 6.83 -5.93
N CYS A 58 21.63 6.98 -5.50
CA CYS A 58 22.72 6.14 -6.01
C CYS A 58 22.43 4.64 -5.83
N ALA A 59 21.91 4.26 -4.66
CA ALA A 59 21.64 2.86 -4.33
C ALA A 59 20.50 2.26 -5.17
N LYS A 60 19.40 3.01 -5.37
CA LYS A 60 18.29 2.60 -6.25
C LYS A 60 18.76 2.32 -7.67
N HIS A 61 19.61 3.18 -8.22
CA HIS A 61 20.00 3.16 -9.64
C HIS A 61 21.27 2.37 -9.95
N GLY A 62 21.89 1.82 -8.93
CA GLY A 62 22.94 0.84 -9.09
C GLY A 62 24.37 1.36 -8.97
N GLU A 63 24.54 2.58 -8.49
CA GLU A 63 25.81 3.28 -8.41
C GLU A 63 26.54 2.97 -7.08
N ASP A 64 26.84 1.69 -6.82
CA ASP A 64 27.38 1.20 -5.53
C ASP A 64 28.65 1.94 -5.09
N SER A 65 29.53 2.27 -6.02
CA SER A 65 30.79 2.96 -5.73
C SER A 65 30.55 4.38 -5.19
N LEU A 66 29.59 5.11 -5.77
CA LEU A 66 29.15 6.42 -5.31
C LEU A 66 28.40 6.30 -3.98
N THR A 67 27.52 5.30 -3.85
CA THR A 67 26.83 4.98 -2.59
C THR A 67 27.83 4.76 -1.45
N LEU A 68 28.89 3.99 -1.68
CA LEU A 68 29.91 3.74 -0.66
C LEU A 68 30.70 4.99 -0.26
N ARG A 69 30.99 5.88 -1.21
CA ARG A 69 31.66 7.15 -0.94
C ARG A 69 30.78 8.08 -0.10
N LEU A 70 29.52 8.24 -0.49
CA LEU A 70 28.56 9.10 0.21
C LEU A 70 28.28 8.58 1.62
N THR A 71 27.98 7.29 1.75
CA THR A 71 27.70 6.67 3.06
C THR A 71 28.92 6.69 3.97
N ARG A 72 30.16 6.58 3.45
CA ARG A 72 31.37 6.75 4.27
C ARG A 72 31.46 8.16 4.86
N SER A 73 31.20 9.17 4.03
CA SER A 73 31.20 10.58 4.47
C SER A 73 30.08 10.87 5.46
N LEU A 74 28.88 10.36 5.19
CA LEU A 74 27.71 10.44 6.07
C LEU A 74 28.00 9.81 7.44
N LEU A 75 28.43 8.55 7.47
CA LEU A 75 28.65 7.79 8.71
C LEU A 75 29.87 8.26 9.50
N HIS A 76 30.75 9.07 8.90
CA HIS A 76 31.80 9.74 9.64
C HIS A 76 31.24 10.86 10.52
N ARG A 77 30.16 11.53 10.09
CA ARG A 77 29.51 12.62 10.84
C ARG A 77 28.35 12.14 11.70
N ASP A 78 27.56 11.19 11.18
CA ASP A 78 26.48 10.50 11.89
C ASP A 78 26.74 8.98 11.93
N PRO A 79 27.52 8.48 12.90
CA PRO A 79 27.90 7.08 12.99
C PRO A 79 26.74 6.12 13.30
N TYR A 80 25.57 6.64 13.68
CA TYR A 80 24.41 5.86 14.09
C TYR A 80 23.24 5.99 13.11
N SER A 81 23.47 6.58 11.92
CA SER A 81 22.51 6.59 10.83
C SER A 81 22.14 5.17 10.39
N ILE A 82 21.02 4.63 10.89
CA ILE A 82 20.53 3.29 10.54
C ILE A 82 20.38 3.14 9.02
N ARG A 83 19.73 4.11 8.38
CA ARG A 83 19.50 4.12 6.94
C ARG A 83 20.81 4.21 6.15
N GLY A 84 21.76 5.03 6.63
CA GLY A 84 23.10 5.13 6.04
C GLY A 84 23.90 3.82 6.13
N MET A 85 23.82 3.14 7.28
CA MET A 85 24.46 1.83 7.50
C MET A 85 23.80 0.75 6.64
N MET A 86 22.47 0.71 6.56
CA MET A 86 21.74 -0.28 5.76
C MET A 86 22.10 -0.19 4.28
N ILE A 87 22.00 1.02 3.70
CA ILE A 87 22.36 1.28 2.30
C ILE A 87 23.83 0.94 2.02
N ARG A 88 24.73 1.28 2.97
CA ARG A 88 26.14 0.91 2.87
C ARG A 88 26.34 -0.60 2.84
N GLY A 89 25.67 -1.33 3.73
CA GLY A 89 25.74 -2.79 3.80
C GLY A 89 25.28 -3.43 2.49
N CYS A 90 24.14 -3.00 1.94
CA CYS A 90 23.64 -3.48 0.64
C CYS A 90 24.66 -3.23 -0.49
N ALA A 91 25.24 -2.02 -0.57
CA ALA A 91 26.23 -1.71 -1.59
C ALA A 91 27.53 -2.54 -1.44
N LEU A 92 27.96 -2.85 -0.22
CA LEU A 92 29.10 -3.74 0.04
C LEU A 92 28.80 -5.17 -0.42
N MET A 93 27.59 -5.68 -0.16
CA MET A 93 27.16 -7.00 -0.61
C MET A 93 27.13 -7.10 -2.14
N ASN A 94 26.58 -6.09 -2.83
CA ASN A 94 26.56 -6.04 -4.29
C ASN A 94 27.98 -6.07 -4.89
N LEU A 95 28.95 -5.44 -4.21
CA LEU A 95 30.36 -5.41 -4.60
C LEU A 95 31.17 -6.59 -4.04
N ARG A 96 30.52 -7.59 -3.42
CA ARG A 96 31.15 -8.78 -2.82
C ARG A 96 32.22 -8.48 -1.77
N ARG A 97 32.10 -7.35 -1.06
CA ARG A 97 32.96 -6.96 0.07
C ARG A 97 32.35 -7.48 1.38
N PHE A 98 32.24 -8.81 1.49
CA PHE A 98 31.49 -9.49 2.55
C PHE A 98 31.99 -9.17 3.96
N ASP A 99 33.30 -9.12 4.18
CA ASP A 99 33.89 -8.80 5.49
C ASP A 99 33.45 -7.42 6.02
N GLU A 100 33.42 -6.42 5.14
CA GLU A 100 32.98 -5.08 5.53
C GLU A 100 31.47 -5.04 5.72
N ALA A 101 30.70 -5.71 4.86
CA ALA A 101 29.25 -5.80 4.99
C ALA A 101 28.86 -6.46 6.32
N LYS A 102 29.50 -7.57 6.67
CA LYS A 102 29.31 -8.31 7.92
C LYS A 102 29.49 -7.40 9.13
N ARG A 103 30.54 -6.57 9.18
CA ARG A 103 30.78 -5.63 10.29
C ARG A 103 29.67 -4.59 10.41
N VAL A 104 29.21 -4.06 9.27
CA VAL A 104 28.13 -3.07 9.24
C VAL A 104 26.82 -3.69 9.74
N PHE A 105 26.45 -4.87 9.24
CA PHE A 105 25.21 -5.55 9.67
C PHE A 105 25.30 -6.06 11.11
N ALA A 106 26.46 -6.51 11.58
CA ALA A 106 26.66 -6.88 12.98
C ALA A 106 26.37 -5.69 13.91
N ARG A 107 26.85 -4.50 13.55
CA ARG A 107 26.57 -3.27 14.31
C ARG A 107 25.07 -2.92 14.28
N LEU A 108 24.43 -3.07 13.13
CA LEU A 108 22.98 -2.86 13.01
C LEU A 108 22.18 -3.84 13.89
N CYS A 109 22.56 -5.11 13.97
CA CYS A 109 21.91 -6.09 14.85
C CYS A 109 22.02 -5.71 16.34
N VAL A 110 23.09 -5.03 16.75
CA VAL A 110 23.25 -4.53 18.12
C VAL A 110 22.39 -3.29 18.36
N ILE A 111 22.28 -2.39 17.38
CA ILE A 111 21.49 -1.14 17.49
C ILE A 111 19.98 -1.45 17.42
N LEU A 112 19.60 -2.44 16.63
CA LEU A 112 18.22 -2.84 16.37
C LEU A 112 18.02 -4.33 16.71
N PRO A 113 18.00 -4.69 18.02
CA PRO A 113 17.90 -6.08 18.44
C PRO A 113 16.57 -6.74 18.01
N GLU A 114 15.50 -5.95 17.92
CA GLU A 114 14.16 -6.42 17.53
C GLU A 114 13.93 -6.45 16.02
N ASP A 115 14.86 -5.91 15.22
CA ASP A 115 14.71 -5.89 13.77
C ASP A 115 14.96 -7.28 13.18
N THR A 116 14.05 -7.72 12.31
CA THR A 116 14.10 -9.04 11.69
C THR A 116 14.81 -9.02 10.34
N ILE A 117 15.16 -7.83 9.81
CA ILE A 117 15.77 -7.64 8.50
C ILE A 117 17.30 -7.71 8.61
N CYS A 118 17.89 -6.97 9.55
CA CYS A 118 19.34 -6.90 9.78
C CYS A 118 19.97 -8.29 10.01
N PRO A 119 19.39 -9.20 10.81
CA PRO A 119 19.94 -10.54 11.00
C PRO A 119 20.03 -11.35 9.70
N ALA A 120 19.07 -11.20 8.78
CA ALA A 120 19.10 -11.89 7.49
C ALA A 120 20.26 -11.41 6.62
N TYR A 121 20.47 -10.10 6.53
CA TYR A 121 21.61 -9.53 5.83
C TYR A 121 22.94 -9.88 6.50
N TYR A 122 22.98 -9.94 7.83
CA TYR A 122 24.17 -10.37 8.57
C TYR A 122 24.52 -11.84 8.28
N ALA A 123 23.55 -12.75 8.31
CA ALA A 123 23.75 -14.15 7.98
C ALA A 123 24.27 -14.32 6.55
N MET A 124 23.62 -13.65 5.58
CA MET A 124 24.05 -13.64 4.18
C MET A 124 25.50 -13.14 4.00
N ALA A 125 25.88 -12.07 4.72
CA ALA A 125 27.25 -11.54 4.69
C ALA A 125 28.26 -12.45 5.40
N ARG A 126 27.87 -13.09 6.51
CA ARG A 126 28.70 -14.03 7.27
C ARG A 126 29.01 -15.28 6.46
N ASP A 127 28.02 -15.76 5.72
CA ASP A 127 28.09 -17.00 4.94
C ASP A 127 28.58 -16.74 3.50
N GLU A 128 29.04 -15.51 3.22
CA GLU A 128 29.56 -15.06 1.91
C GLU A 128 28.61 -15.35 0.74
N GLN A 129 27.31 -15.37 1.03
CA GLN A 129 26.29 -15.67 0.04
C GLN A 129 26.10 -14.45 -0.87
N THR A 130 26.31 -14.67 -2.17
CA THR A 130 26.06 -13.64 -3.17
C THR A 130 24.54 -13.49 -3.35
N PRO A 131 23.99 -12.27 -3.27
CA PRO A 131 22.56 -12.07 -3.46
C PRO A 131 22.17 -12.35 -4.92
N GLU A 132 21.08 -13.10 -5.12
CA GLU A 132 20.54 -13.44 -6.44
C GLU A 132 20.02 -12.21 -7.19
N GLU A 133 19.55 -11.23 -6.43
CA GLU A 133 19.11 -9.94 -6.92
C GLU A 133 20.01 -8.82 -6.40
N ARG A 134 19.92 -7.67 -7.05
CA ARG A 134 20.61 -6.49 -6.60
C ARG A 134 19.94 -5.91 -5.35
N LEU A 135 20.71 -5.74 -4.29
CA LEU A 135 20.24 -5.13 -3.05
C LEU A 135 20.26 -3.62 -3.19
N THR A 136 19.17 -2.95 -2.82
CA THR A 136 19.05 -1.48 -3.00
C THR A 136 19.14 -0.76 -1.65
N LEU A 137 18.03 -0.69 -0.92
CA LEU A 137 17.89 0.14 0.27
C LEU A 137 17.89 -0.65 1.59
N GLY A 138 17.77 -1.98 1.52
CA GLY A 138 17.66 -2.86 2.70
C GLY A 138 16.45 -2.55 3.58
N LEU A 139 15.35 -2.08 2.97
CA LEU A 139 14.08 -1.82 3.67
C LEU A 139 13.29 -3.09 3.97
N ASP A 140 13.66 -4.19 3.32
CA ASP A 140 13.07 -5.51 3.47
C ASP A 140 14.16 -6.56 3.24
N VAL A 141 13.87 -7.83 3.52
CA VAL A 141 14.77 -8.94 3.23
C VAL A 141 14.85 -9.24 1.73
N PRO A 142 15.95 -9.85 1.24
CA PRO A 142 16.03 -10.28 -0.16
C PRO A 142 14.90 -11.26 -0.53
N ARG A 143 14.52 -11.31 -1.82
CA ARG A 143 13.42 -12.16 -2.29
C ARG A 143 13.56 -13.63 -1.91
N SER A 144 14.75 -14.20 -2.00
CA SER A 144 15.00 -15.61 -1.64
C SER A 144 14.67 -15.88 -0.17
N GLU A 145 15.08 -14.97 0.72
CA GLU A 145 14.75 -15.03 2.14
C GLU A 145 13.25 -14.77 2.38
N ALA A 146 12.63 -13.82 1.67
CA ALA A 146 11.20 -13.57 1.77
C ALA A 146 10.37 -14.82 1.42
N VAL A 147 10.75 -15.54 0.35
CA VAL A 147 10.10 -16.80 -0.04
C VAL A 147 10.29 -17.87 1.05
N ASN A 148 11.50 -17.99 1.61
CA ASN A 148 11.76 -18.92 2.70
C ASN A 148 10.85 -18.63 3.91
N ARG A 149 10.76 -17.36 4.33
CA ARG A 149 9.87 -16.93 5.41
C ARG A 149 8.40 -17.24 5.12
N THR A 150 7.91 -16.94 3.92
CA THR A 150 6.54 -17.29 3.51
C THR A 150 6.29 -18.79 3.57
N MET A 151 7.23 -19.61 3.09
CA MET A 151 7.12 -21.07 3.17
C MET A 151 7.06 -21.57 4.61
N ARG A 152 7.84 -20.99 5.52
CA ARG A 152 7.80 -21.32 6.95
C ARG A 152 6.45 -20.96 7.60
N ILE A 153 5.89 -19.80 7.27
CA ILE A 153 4.53 -19.40 7.69
C ILE A 153 3.49 -20.41 7.18
N VAL A 154 3.54 -20.76 5.89
CA VAL A 154 2.61 -21.73 5.28
C VAL A 154 2.76 -23.12 5.92
N ALA A 155 3.98 -23.60 6.12
CA ALA A 155 4.25 -24.91 6.72
C ALA A 155 3.72 -25.00 8.16
N ALA A 156 3.87 -23.92 8.94
CA ALA A 156 3.37 -23.86 10.29
C ALA A 156 1.83 -23.86 10.39
N MET A 157 1.12 -23.48 9.33
CA MET A 157 -0.33 -23.67 9.29
C MET A 157 -0.73 -25.16 9.23
N ALA A 158 0.16 -26.04 8.75
CA ALA A 158 -0.09 -27.47 8.65
C ALA A 158 0.38 -28.25 9.89
N GLN A 159 1.29 -27.70 10.70
CA GLN A 159 1.90 -28.37 11.85
C GLN A 159 1.90 -27.42 13.06
N THR A 160 0.98 -27.61 14.00
CA THR A 160 0.89 -26.82 15.24
C THR A 160 1.78 -27.43 16.33
N SER A 161 3.07 -27.08 16.32
CA SER A 161 3.98 -27.31 17.45
C SER A 161 4.11 -26.03 18.29
N GLN A 162 4.20 -26.15 19.62
CA GLN A 162 4.27 -25.00 20.54
C GLN A 162 5.64 -24.28 20.52
N ASP A 163 6.73 -24.97 20.19
CA ASP A 163 8.08 -24.40 20.15
C ASP A 163 8.27 -23.40 18.98
N ASP A 164 7.33 -23.37 18.03
CA ASP A 164 7.38 -22.51 16.84
C ASP A 164 6.67 -21.15 17.02
N VAL A 165 5.93 -20.93 18.12
CA VAL A 165 5.05 -19.74 18.25
C VAL A 165 5.85 -18.43 18.25
N HIS A 166 6.97 -18.38 18.96
CA HIS A 166 7.80 -17.16 19.02
C HIS A 166 8.37 -16.79 17.65
N GLU A 167 8.88 -17.78 16.92
CA GLU A 167 9.41 -17.56 15.58
C GLU A 167 8.30 -17.18 14.59
N LEU A 168 7.12 -17.77 14.72
CA LEU A 168 5.95 -17.38 13.92
C LEU A 168 5.54 -15.94 14.18
N CYS A 169 5.50 -15.51 15.44
CA CYS A 169 5.27 -14.11 15.80
C CYS A 169 6.26 -13.17 15.11
N ARG A 170 7.56 -13.52 15.10
CA ARG A 170 8.60 -12.74 14.41
C ARG A 170 8.40 -12.68 12.89
N LEU A 171 8.08 -13.83 12.27
CA LEU A 171 7.81 -13.91 10.83
C LEU A 171 6.52 -13.15 10.45
N SER A 172 5.48 -13.22 11.28
CA SER A 172 4.24 -12.49 11.07
C SER A 172 4.44 -10.98 11.20
N ALA A 173 5.17 -10.51 12.22
CA ALA A 173 5.53 -9.10 12.38
C ALA A 173 6.29 -8.56 11.15
N TRP A 174 7.24 -9.34 10.62
CA TRP A 174 7.88 -9.01 9.35
C TRP A 174 6.87 -8.94 8.19
N SER A 175 6.01 -9.94 8.04
CA SER A 175 5.06 -10.03 6.92
C SER A 175 4.09 -8.85 6.85
N PHE A 176 3.71 -8.27 7.99
CA PHE A 176 2.79 -7.13 8.06
C PHE A 176 3.40 -5.83 7.53
N ARG A 177 4.72 -5.70 7.62
CA ARG A 177 5.50 -4.56 7.09
C ARG A 177 6.02 -4.81 5.68
N SER A 178 6.21 -6.09 5.33
CA SER A 178 6.90 -6.50 4.11
C SER A 178 6.09 -6.19 2.85
N VAL A 179 6.70 -5.44 1.94
CA VAL A 179 6.15 -5.22 0.61
C VAL A 179 6.40 -6.44 -0.29
N ILE A 180 7.53 -7.13 -0.10
CA ILE A 180 7.93 -8.28 -0.93
C ILE A 180 7.10 -9.52 -0.60
N GLY A 181 6.79 -9.77 0.68
CA GLY A 181 5.90 -10.85 1.10
C GLY A 181 4.47 -10.67 0.56
N GLY A 182 4.05 -9.43 0.34
CA GLY A 182 2.76 -9.09 -0.25
C GLY A 182 1.56 -9.35 0.67
N ALA A 183 0.39 -8.85 0.25
CA ALA A 183 -0.83 -8.88 1.05
C ALA A 183 -1.30 -10.30 1.44
N ASN A 184 -1.04 -11.30 0.59
CA ASN A 184 -1.42 -12.68 0.86
C ASN A 184 -0.64 -13.26 2.05
N THR A 185 0.68 -13.03 2.12
CA THR A 185 1.51 -13.52 3.25
C THR A 185 1.11 -12.84 4.56
N ALA A 186 0.78 -11.54 4.51
CA ALA A 186 0.24 -10.83 5.66
C ALA A 186 -1.12 -11.39 6.11
N MET A 187 -2.01 -11.73 5.17
CA MET A 187 -3.31 -12.32 5.52
C MET A 187 -3.17 -13.71 6.15
N LEU A 188 -2.28 -14.56 5.61
CA LEU A 188 -1.99 -15.87 6.21
C LEU A 188 -1.44 -15.73 7.63
N SER A 189 -0.53 -14.79 7.84
CA SER A 189 0.00 -14.47 9.17
C SER A 189 -1.11 -14.01 10.11
N LEU A 190 -2.01 -13.12 9.68
CA LEU A 190 -3.15 -12.68 10.49
C LEU A 190 -4.04 -13.86 10.89
N MET A 191 -4.40 -14.72 9.94
CA MET A 191 -5.21 -15.91 10.20
C MET A 191 -4.55 -16.81 11.24
N GLN A 192 -3.23 -16.99 11.14
CA GLN A 192 -2.46 -17.81 12.07
C GLN A 192 -2.35 -17.20 13.47
N MET A 193 -2.08 -15.89 13.59
CA MET A 193 -2.05 -15.20 14.87
C MET A 193 -3.39 -15.31 15.61
N ILE A 194 -4.51 -15.17 14.89
CA ILE A 194 -5.85 -15.32 15.46
C ILE A 194 -6.15 -16.78 15.85
N ALA A 195 -5.71 -17.74 15.04
CA ALA A 195 -5.93 -19.17 15.32
C ALA A 195 -5.13 -19.65 16.54
N LEU A 196 -3.87 -19.21 16.69
CA LEU A 196 -3.02 -19.56 17.82
C LEU A 196 -3.50 -18.94 19.13
N ASN A 197 -4.00 -17.71 19.09
CA ASN A 197 -4.63 -17.02 20.22
C ASN A 197 -3.82 -17.07 21.53
N THR A 198 -2.53 -16.77 21.43
CA THR A 198 -1.63 -16.63 22.57
C THR A 198 -1.47 -15.14 22.95
N PRO A 199 -1.02 -14.81 24.17
CA PRO A 199 -0.70 -13.42 24.52
C PRO A 199 0.33 -12.80 23.54
N GLU A 200 1.36 -13.55 23.18
CA GLU A 200 2.41 -13.09 22.25
C GLU A 200 1.85 -12.76 20.87
N THR A 201 1.02 -13.64 20.31
CA THR A 201 0.38 -13.40 19.00
C THR A 201 -0.54 -12.18 19.04
N ARG A 202 -1.14 -11.89 20.21
CA ARG A 202 -1.99 -10.71 20.39
C ARG A 202 -1.17 -9.43 20.45
N ASP A 203 -0.01 -9.47 21.12
CA ASP A 203 0.90 -8.32 21.19
C ASP A 203 1.40 -7.95 19.79
N VAL A 204 1.75 -8.93 18.95
CA VAL A 204 2.13 -8.69 17.55
C VAL A 204 1.01 -7.99 16.74
N LEU A 205 -0.25 -8.38 16.95
CA LEU A 205 -1.38 -7.72 16.29
C LEU A 205 -1.59 -6.28 16.79
N LEU A 206 -1.42 -6.04 18.09
CA LEU A 206 -1.52 -4.71 18.68
C LEU A 206 -0.38 -3.78 18.21
N ASP A 207 0.84 -4.30 18.15
CA ASP A 207 1.99 -3.58 17.61
C ASP A 207 1.73 -3.19 16.15
N ALA A 208 1.21 -4.11 15.34
CA ALA A 208 0.87 -3.84 13.94
C ALA A 208 -0.21 -2.75 13.77
N LEU A 209 -1.12 -2.55 14.73
CA LEU A 209 -2.10 -1.46 14.69
C LEU A 209 -1.44 -0.09 14.86
N THR A 210 -0.42 0.00 15.70
CA THR A 210 0.28 1.25 16.00
C THR A 210 1.47 1.53 15.09
N ASP A 211 1.89 0.53 14.31
CA ASP A 211 3.03 0.63 13.41
C ASP A 211 2.71 1.46 12.14
N PRO A 212 3.41 2.57 11.88
CA PRO A 212 3.16 3.41 10.71
C PRO A 212 3.56 2.75 9.38
N GLN A 213 4.37 1.70 9.40
CA GLN A 213 4.76 0.96 8.18
C GLN A 213 3.68 -0.02 7.73
N VAL A 214 2.78 -0.42 8.63
CA VAL A 214 1.68 -1.33 8.32
C VAL A 214 0.56 -0.56 7.62
N SER A 215 0.11 -1.10 6.48
CA SER A 215 -0.94 -0.45 5.68
C SER A 215 -2.26 -0.30 6.45
N ASP A 216 -2.95 0.82 6.25
CA ASP A 216 -4.27 1.07 6.85
C ASP A 216 -5.27 -0.06 6.54
N HIS A 217 -5.22 -0.63 5.33
CA HIS A 217 -6.07 -1.76 4.95
C HIS A 217 -5.84 -2.99 5.86
N LEU A 218 -4.58 -3.37 6.08
CA LEU A 218 -4.25 -4.48 6.96
C LEU A 218 -4.63 -4.20 8.42
N LYS A 219 -4.46 -2.95 8.90
CA LYS A 219 -4.92 -2.53 10.23
C LYS A 219 -6.42 -2.73 10.41
N TYR A 220 -7.23 -2.37 9.40
CA TYR A 220 -8.67 -2.65 9.43
C TYR A 220 -8.98 -4.15 9.49
N MET A 221 -8.27 -4.98 8.72
CA MET A 221 -8.43 -6.44 8.77
C MET A 221 -8.06 -7.02 10.15
N ILE A 222 -6.96 -6.53 10.75
CA ILE A 222 -6.55 -6.92 12.11
C ILE A 222 -7.64 -6.55 13.12
N LEU A 223 -8.15 -5.32 13.09
CA LEU A 223 -9.22 -4.87 13.99
C LEU A 223 -10.49 -5.72 13.86
N GLN A 224 -10.89 -6.05 12.63
CA GLN A 224 -12.05 -6.90 12.38
C GLN A 224 -11.83 -8.31 12.95
N ALA A 225 -10.69 -8.92 12.66
CA ALA A 225 -10.37 -10.25 13.13
C ALA A 225 -10.28 -10.32 14.66
N MET A 226 -9.63 -9.33 15.29
CA MET A 226 -9.55 -9.21 16.75
C MET A 226 -10.92 -8.97 17.39
N THR A 227 -11.79 -8.17 16.75
CA THR A 227 -13.16 -7.94 17.25
C THR A 227 -13.99 -9.21 17.19
N ALA A 228 -13.86 -9.98 16.11
CA ALA A 228 -14.55 -11.27 15.95
C ALA A 228 -14.06 -12.31 16.95
N ALA A 229 -12.74 -12.37 17.21
CA ALA A 229 -12.14 -13.37 18.10
C ALA A 229 -12.28 -13.03 19.59
N TYR A 230 -12.19 -11.74 19.96
CA TYR A 230 -12.04 -11.31 21.37
C TYR A 230 -13.14 -10.39 21.87
N GLY A 231 -14.12 -10.09 21.02
CA GLY A 231 -15.09 -9.03 21.25
C GLY A 231 -14.48 -7.64 21.06
N PHE A 232 -15.36 -6.65 20.85
CA PHE A 232 -14.93 -5.28 20.63
C PHE A 232 -14.26 -4.70 21.89
N LYS A 233 -13.06 -4.14 21.71
CA LYS A 233 -12.39 -3.27 22.69
C LYS A 233 -11.80 -2.07 21.97
N PRO A 234 -11.75 -0.89 22.60
CA PRO A 234 -11.11 0.25 21.98
C PRO A 234 -9.61 0.04 21.88
N TYR A 235 -9.07 0.07 20.67
CA TYR A 235 -7.64 -0.07 20.38
C TYR A 235 -7.07 1.25 19.89
N ASP A 236 -5.83 1.53 20.27
CA ASP A 236 -5.05 2.61 19.67
C ASP A 236 -4.46 2.09 18.35
N ALA A 237 -4.64 2.85 17.28
CA ALA A 237 -4.13 2.50 15.95
C ALA A 237 -3.60 3.74 15.24
N ASP A 238 -2.50 3.61 14.51
CA ASP A 238 -2.03 4.64 13.59
C ASP A 238 -2.82 4.52 12.28
N ILE A 239 -3.68 5.50 11.97
CA ILE A 239 -4.43 5.53 10.71
C ILE A 239 -4.09 6.82 9.98
N GLY A 240 -3.58 6.70 8.75
CA GLY A 240 -3.14 7.85 7.96
C GLY A 240 -2.04 8.68 8.63
N GLY A 241 -1.17 8.04 9.43
CA GLY A 241 -0.07 8.70 10.13
C GLY A 241 -0.48 9.46 11.40
N ARG A 242 -1.63 9.11 11.98
CA ARG A 242 -2.14 9.69 13.24
C ARG A 242 -2.58 8.57 14.17
N LEU A 243 -2.09 8.61 15.41
CA LEU A 243 -2.57 7.72 16.45
C LEU A 243 -4.01 8.09 16.83
N VAL A 244 -4.94 7.17 16.62
CA VAL A 244 -6.37 7.31 16.88
C VAL A 244 -6.82 6.17 17.78
N ARG A 245 -7.57 6.52 18.82
CA ARG A 245 -8.25 5.53 19.65
C ARG A 245 -9.60 5.18 19.04
N LEU A 246 -9.72 3.98 18.50
CA LEU A 246 -10.93 3.52 17.84
C LEU A 246 -11.91 3.01 18.90
N ALA A 247 -12.90 3.81 19.29
CA ALA A 247 -13.99 3.39 20.18
C ALA A 247 -15.02 2.52 19.43
N ALA A 248 -15.92 1.84 20.16
CA ALA A 248 -16.96 0.96 19.58
C ALA A 248 -17.84 1.66 18.53
N GLY A 249 -17.94 2.98 18.64
CA GLY A 249 -18.61 3.86 17.69
C GLY A 249 -17.82 4.17 16.40
N ALA A 250 -16.52 3.89 16.35
CA ALA A 250 -15.62 4.20 15.24
C ALA A 250 -15.51 3.05 14.22
N THR A 251 -15.67 1.79 14.66
CA THR A 251 -15.93 0.67 13.74
C THR A 251 -17.31 0.81 13.08
N THR A 252 -18.29 1.41 13.77
CA THR A 252 -19.58 1.78 13.16
C THR A 252 -19.51 3.01 12.23
N GLN A 253 -18.40 3.76 12.19
CA GLN A 253 -18.22 4.89 11.26
C GLN A 253 -17.49 4.54 9.95
N ARG A 254 -17.06 3.29 9.76
CA ARG A 254 -16.68 2.74 8.43
C ARG A 254 -17.31 1.37 8.12
N GLN A 255 -18.29 0.94 8.91
CA GLN A 255 -19.26 -0.09 8.49
C GLN A 255 -20.35 0.48 7.55
N GLY A 256 -20.48 1.81 7.44
CA GLY A 256 -21.50 2.43 6.60
C GLY A 256 -21.23 2.31 5.10
N ASP A 257 -19.98 2.28 4.64
CA ASP A 257 -19.73 2.42 3.20
C ASP A 257 -19.94 1.10 2.46
N GLY A 258 -19.35 -0.01 2.89
CA GLY A 258 -19.46 -1.30 2.16
C GLY A 258 -20.84 -1.96 2.20
N GLU A 259 -21.45 -2.05 3.39
CA GLU A 259 -22.76 -2.68 3.57
C GLU A 259 -23.89 -1.81 2.99
N GLU A 260 -23.86 -0.48 3.15
CA GLU A 260 -24.89 0.38 2.54
C GLU A 260 -24.75 0.47 1.01
N ILE A 261 -23.52 0.34 0.49
CA ILE A 261 -23.30 0.18 -0.96
C ILE A 261 -23.90 -1.12 -1.46
N GLN A 262 -23.65 -2.21 -0.73
CA GLN A 262 -24.17 -3.52 -1.08
C GLN A 262 -25.69 -3.55 -0.93
N THR A 263 -26.30 -2.88 0.06
CA THR A 263 -27.76 -2.84 0.24
C THR A 263 -28.47 -2.09 -0.87
N VAL A 264 -27.95 -0.96 -1.36
CA VAL A 264 -28.58 -0.19 -2.45
C VAL A 264 -28.47 -0.93 -3.79
N VAL A 265 -27.31 -1.52 -4.09
CA VAL A 265 -27.11 -2.30 -5.32
C VAL A 265 -27.88 -3.62 -5.26
N GLN A 266 -27.93 -4.28 -4.10
CA GLN A 266 -28.71 -5.50 -3.89
C GLN A 266 -30.21 -5.23 -3.98
N ALA A 267 -30.73 -4.16 -3.37
CA ALA A 267 -32.15 -3.80 -3.48
C ALA A 267 -32.58 -3.52 -4.93
N ALA A 268 -31.73 -2.85 -5.70
CA ALA A 268 -31.96 -2.64 -7.13
C ALA A 268 -31.83 -3.94 -7.96
N ALA A 269 -30.92 -4.84 -7.57
CA ALA A 269 -30.75 -6.14 -8.21
C ALA A 269 -31.94 -7.08 -7.91
N ASP A 270 -32.43 -7.11 -6.68
CA ASP A 270 -33.58 -7.91 -6.25
C ASP A 270 -34.85 -7.45 -6.96
N ALA A 271 -35.01 -6.14 -7.19
CA ALA A 271 -36.12 -5.59 -7.96
C ALA A 271 -36.10 -5.99 -9.45
N LEU A 272 -34.93 -6.38 -9.97
CA LEU A 272 -34.68 -6.83 -11.34
C LEU A 272 -34.59 -8.36 -11.47
N ALA A 273 -34.45 -9.08 -10.36
CA ALA A 273 -34.52 -10.53 -10.31
C ALA A 273 -36.00 -11.00 -10.31
N PRO A 274 -36.35 -12.08 -11.02
CA PRO A 274 -35.50 -13.05 -11.73
C PRO A 274 -35.16 -12.70 -13.19
N ASP A 275 -35.74 -11.65 -13.76
CA ASP A 275 -35.66 -11.35 -15.20
C ASP A 275 -34.25 -10.99 -15.69
N PHE A 276 -33.36 -10.53 -14.80
CA PHE A 276 -32.03 -10.03 -15.15
C PHE A 276 -30.93 -10.45 -14.16
N PRO A 277 -30.41 -11.69 -14.25
CA PRO A 277 -29.34 -12.18 -13.36
C PRO A 277 -28.01 -11.43 -13.53
N GLN A 278 -27.82 -10.69 -14.63
CA GLN A 278 -26.63 -9.88 -14.86
C GLN A 278 -26.73 -8.45 -14.31
N ALA A 279 -27.88 -8.05 -13.75
CA ALA A 279 -28.11 -6.69 -13.25
C ALA A 279 -27.03 -6.19 -12.27
N PRO A 280 -26.55 -6.99 -11.27
CA PRO A 280 -25.52 -6.52 -10.34
C PRO A 280 -24.24 -6.03 -11.03
N LYS A 281 -23.82 -6.69 -12.11
CA LYS A 281 -22.60 -6.33 -12.86
C LYS A 281 -22.70 -4.97 -13.56
N MET A 282 -23.92 -4.55 -13.92
CA MET A 282 -24.16 -3.26 -14.58
C MET A 282 -24.48 -2.14 -13.59
N LEU A 283 -25.12 -2.46 -12.47
CA LEU A 283 -25.51 -1.49 -11.45
C LEU A 283 -24.32 -1.04 -10.59
N LEU A 284 -23.43 -1.98 -10.23
CA LEU A 284 -22.30 -1.71 -9.36
C LEU A 284 -21.36 -0.60 -9.90
N PRO A 285 -20.94 -0.60 -11.18
CA PRO A 285 -20.10 0.49 -11.70
C PRO A 285 -20.80 1.85 -11.76
N MET A 286 -22.13 1.89 -11.94
CA MET A 286 -22.89 3.15 -11.96
C MET A 286 -23.00 3.76 -10.58
N TYR A 287 -23.17 2.92 -9.57
CA TYR A 287 -23.25 3.35 -8.19
C TYR A 287 -21.87 3.78 -7.65
N ILE A 288 -20.80 3.03 -7.96
CA ILE A 288 -19.41 3.44 -7.65
C ILE A 288 -19.12 4.83 -8.26
N ALA A 289 -19.49 5.06 -9.52
CA ALA A 289 -19.26 6.36 -10.17
C ALA A 289 -19.93 7.53 -9.44
N LEU A 290 -21.11 7.30 -8.83
CA LEU A 290 -21.81 8.31 -8.03
C LEU A 290 -21.04 8.65 -6.74
N LEU A 291 -20.53 7.63 -6.06
CA LEU A 291 -19.78 7.76 -4.80
C LEU A 291 -18.43 8.44 -4.97
N GLU A 292 -17.78 8.22 -6.12
CA GLU A 292 -16.52 8.90 -6.45
C GLU A 292 -16.70 10.41 -6.67
N GLN A 293 -17.93 10.89 -6.89
CA GLN A 293 -18.22 12.31 -7.22
C GLN A 293 -19.11 13.02 -6.21
N SER A 294 -19.63 12.33 -5.21
CA SER A 294 -20.54 12.87 -4.21
C SER A 294 -20.41 12.08 -2.92
N ASP A 295 -20.59 12.74 -1.78
CA ASP A 295 -20.73 12.06 -0.50
C ASP A 295 -21.87 11.04 -0.53
N MET A 296 -21.78 10.02 0.33
CA MET A 296 -22.77 8.95 0.43
C MET A 296 -24.19 9.54 0.53
N PRO A 297 -25.15 9.06 -0.28
CA PRO A 297 -26.54 9.49 -0.16
C PRO A 297 -27.06 9.13 1.23
N ASP A 298 -27.73 10.08 1.90
CA ASP A 298 -28.33 9.86 3.23
C ASP A 298 -29.19 8.59 3.24
N ARG A 299 -29.38 7.96 4.40
CA ARG A 299 -30.26 6.77 4.53
C ARG A 299 -31.68 6.97 3.95
N ARG A 300 -32.17 8.22 3.93
CA ARG A 300 -33.47 8.58 3.34
C ARG A 300 -33.46 8.61 1.80
N GLU A 301 -32.28 8.72 1.21
CA GLU A 301 -32.05 8.78 -0.24
C GLU A 301 -31.71 7.41 -0.85
N GLN A 302 -31.32 6.42 -0.03
CA GLN A 302 -30.98 5.05 -0.47
C GLN A 302 -32.09 4.37 -1.32
N PRO A 303 -33.39 4.41 -0.94
CA PRO A 303 -34.46 3.87 -1.78
C PRO A 303 -34.60 4.62 -3.11
N ALA A 304 -34.31 5.91 -3.13
CA ALA A 304 -34.34 6.73 -4.34
C ALA A 304 -33.18 6.40 -5.28
N CYS A 305 -32.01 6.08 -4.73
CA CYS A 305 -30.86 5.58 -5.48
C CYS A 305 -31.13 4.20 -6.09
N ALA A 306 -31.70 3.27 -5.33
CA ALA A 306 -32.08 1.95 -5.83
C ALA A 306 -33.11 2.05 -6.98
N ALA A 307 -34.18 2.84 -6.80
CA ALA A 307 -35.17 3.11 -7.84
C ALA A 307 -34.58 3.78 -9.09
N ALA A 308 -33.62 4.69 -8.90
CA ALA A 308 -32.93 5.35 -10.01
C ALA A 308 -32.03 4.38 -10.77
N LEU A 309 -31.32 3.48 -10.08
CA LEU A 309 -30.51 2.42 -10.68
C LEU A 309 -31.38 1.44 -11.49
N GLU A 310 -32.51 0.98 -10.95
CA GLU A 310 -33.50 0.15 -11.66
C GLU A 310 -34.01 0.84 -12.94
N TYR A 311 -34.37 2.12 -12.84
CA TYR A 311 -34.83 2.92 -13.98
C TYR A 311 -33.74 3.08 -15.06
N LEU A 312 -32.50 3.37 -14.65
CA LEU A 312 -31.39 3.57 -15.58
C LEU A 312 -30.98 2.25 -16.26
N PHE A 313 -31.03 1.13 -15.55
CA PHE A 313 -30.81 -0.19 -16.11
C PHE A 313 -31.79 -0.47 -17.25
N HIS A 314 -33.10 -0.35 -17.03
CA HIS A 314 -34.09 -0.58 -18.08
C HIS A 314 -33.91 0.34 -19.29
N ARG A 315 -33.57 1.61 -19.05
CA ARG A 315 -33.33 2.59 -20.12
C ARG A 315 -32.10 2.26 -20.95
N LEU A 316 -31.02 1.79 -20.34
CA LEU A 316 -29.79 1.37 -21.02
C LEU A 316 -29.95 0.03 -21.73
N SER A 317 -30.81 -0.85 -21.22
CA SER A 317 -31.23 -2.10 -21.88
C SER A 317 -32.28 -1.88 -22.99
N GLY A 318 -32.57 -0.63 -23.39
CA GLY A 318 -33.47 -0.29 -24.49
C GLY A 318 -34.97 -0.43 -24.18
N ARG A 319 -35.36 -0.71 -22.93
CA ARG A 319 -36.77 -0.85 -22.53
C ARG A 319 -37.36 0.50 -22.11
N LYS A 320 -38.57 0.79 -22.58
CA LYS A 320 -39.34 1.96 -22.14
C LYS A 320 -40.12 1.60 -20.88
N VAL A 321 -39.69 2.14 -19.74
CA VAL A 321 -40.37 1.98 -18.45
C VAL A 321 -40.76 3.35 -17.89
N ASP A 322 -41.96 3.45 -17.34
CA ASP A 322 -42.43 4.68 -16.70
C ASP A 322 -41.74 4.87 -15.33
N LEU A 323 -41.03 5.99 -15.19
CA LEU A 323 -40.33 6.37 -13.96
C LEU A 323 -41.31 6.51 -12.78
N ARG A 324 -42.57 6.89 -13.01
CA ARG A 324 -43.58 6.99 -11.95
C ARG A 324 -43.90 5.62 -11.35
N ARG A 325 -43.93 4.58 -12.18
CA ARG A 325 -44.21 3.20 -11.76
C ARG A 325 -43.07 2.62 -10.94
N ILE A 326 -41.82 2.85 -11.34
CA ILE A 326 -40.63 2.41 -10.58
C ILE A 326 -40.51 3.16 -9.25
N ALA A 327 -40.74 4.48 -9.26
CA ALA A 327 -40.69 5.28 -8.05
C ALA A 327 -41.76 4.84 -7.02
N ALA A 328 -42.99 4.57 -7.48
CA ALA A 328 -44.06 4.04 -6.64
C ALA A 328 -43.74 2.66 -6.06
N LYS A 329 -43.19 1.73 -6.86
CA LYS A 329 -42.76 0.39 -6.42
C LYS A 329 -41.75 0.45 -5.27
N ASN A 330 -40.87 1.44 -5.29
CA ASN A 330 -39.81 1.61 -4.28
C ASN A 330 -40.21 2.58 -3.14
N GLY A 331 -41.46 3.08 -3.11
CA GLY A 331 -41.93 3.99 -2.05
C GLY A 331 -41.36 5.40 -2.12
N VAL A 332 -40.92 5.87 -3.29
CA VAL A 332 -40.20 7.14 -3.48
C VAL A 332 -40.99 8.11 -4.37
N SER A 333 -40.84 9.42 -4.13
CA SER A 333 -41.42 10.42 -5.05
C SER A 333 -40.76 10.37 -6.44
N PRO A 334 -41.55 10.51 -7.54
CA PRO A 334 -40.99 10.55 -8.90
C PRO A 334 -40.00 11.71 -9.13
N ARG A 335 -40.12 12.78 -8.35
CA ARG A 335 -39.21 13.93 -8.42
C ARG A 335 -37.82 13.58 -7.87
N LEU A 336 -37.77 12.89 -6.72
CA LEU A 336 -36.52 12.47 -6.07
C LEU A 336 -35.80 11.38 -6.89
N CYS A 337 -36.54 10.37 -7.38
CA CYS A 337 -35.99 9.34 -8.28
C CYS A 337 -35.38 9.95 -9.56
N ARG A 338 -36.06 10.92 -10.19
CA ARG A 338 -35.54 11.62 -11.38
C ARG A 338 -34.29 12.45 -11.09
N MET A 339 -34.23 13.08 -9.92
CA MET A 339 -33.06 13.85 -9.48
C MET A 339 -31.83 12.92 -9.31
N MET A 340 -32.01 11.78 -8.65
CA MET A 340 -30.94 10.78 -8.47
C MET A 340 -30.50 10.15 -9.78
N ALA A 341 -31.43 9.80 -10.67
CA ALA A 341 -31.09 9.26 -11.99
C ALA A 341 -30.23 10.25 -12.82
N LYS A 342 -30.50 11.56 -12.72
CA LYS A 342 -29.67 12.60 -13.36
C LYS A 342 -28.28 12.71 -12.72
N ARG A 343 -28.18 12.61 -11.39
CA ARG A 343 -26.89 12.62 -10.67
C ARG A 343 -26.02 11.43 -11.09
N ILE A 344 -26.57 10.22 -11.06
CA ILE A 344 -25.86 8.99 -11.47
C ILE A 344 -25.39 9.09 -12.93
N LEU A 345 -26.27 9.52 -13.85
CA LEU A 345 -25.89 9.68 -15.27
C LEU A 345 -24.78 10.72 -15.48
N ARG A 346 -24.81 11.83 -14.72
CA ARG A 346 -23.74 12.83 -14.78
C ARG A 346 -22.42 12.23 -14.27
N ALA A 347 -22.50 11.45 -13.20
CA ALA A 347 -21.34 10.83 -12.59
C ALA A 347 -20.67 9.81 -13.52
N VAL A 348 -21.47 8.92 -14.13
CA VAL A 348 -21.00 7.95 -15.13
C VAL A 348 -20.38 8.64 -16.34
N LYS A 349 -20.98 9.73 -16.84
CA LYS A 349 -20.43 10.50 -17.98
C LYS A 349 -19.08 11.15 -17.65
N ASN A 350 -18.91 11.66 -16.44
CA ASN A 350 -17.67 12.26 -15.99
C ASN A 350 -16.58 11.20 -15.81
N MET A 351 -16.91 10.04 -15.23
CA MET A 351 -15.98 8.91 -15.11
C MET A 351 -15.52 8.40 -16.48
N ALA A 352 -16.43 8.30 -17.46
CA ALA A 352 -16.09 7.94 -18.84
C ALA A 352 -15.14 8.95 -19.50
N LYS A 353 -15.34 10.26 -19.27
CA LYS A 353 -14.44 11.32 -19.77
C LYS A 353 -13.05 11.29 -19.12
N ASN A 354 -12.97 10.91 -17.85
CA ASN A 354 -11.69 10.79 -17.14
C ASN A 354 -10.94 9.52 -17.56
N LYS A 355 -11.65 8.41 -17.82
CA LYS A 355 -11.04 7.18 -18.37
C LYS A 355 -10.54 7.35 -19.80
N THR A 356 -11.21 8.13 -20.66
CA THR A 356 -10.69 8.40 -22.01
C THR A 356 -9.48 9.34 -22.01
N LYS A 357 -9.38 10.29 -21.07
CA LYS A 357 -8.15 11.07 -20.86
C LYS A 357 -6.99 10.20 -20.33
N GLY A 358 -7.26 9.36 -19.33
CA GLY A 358 -6.26 8.46 -18.76
C GLY A 358 -5.81 7.34 -19.72
N SER A 359 -6.69 6.85 -20.59
CA SER A 359 -6.35 5.84 -21.63
C SER A 359 -5.51 6.43 -22.76
N ALA A 360 -5.79 7.67 -23.17
CA ALA A 360 -4.95 8.37 -24.15
C ALA A 360 -3.55 8.69 -23.58
N GLU A 361 -3.45 8.95 -22.27
CA GLU A 361 -2.15 9.09 -21.59
C GLU A 361 -1.44 7.74 -21.41
N HIS A 362 -2.18 6.63 -21.22
CA HIS A 362 -1.60 5.28 -21.11
C HIS A 362 -1.10 4.71 -22.44
N GLU A 363 -1.78 4.95 -23.56
CA GLU A 363 -1.32 4.49 -24.88
C GLU A 363 -0.10 5.28 -25.40
N VAL A 364 0.05 6.56 -25.01
CA VAL A 364 1.27 7.35 -25.28
C VAL A 364 2.44 6.96 -24.37
N HIS A 365 2.18 6.24 -23.27
CA HIS A 365 3.21 5.70 -22.38
C HIS A 365 3.67 4.27 -22.73
N GLN A 366 3.06 3.63 -23.75
CA GLN A 366 3.45 2.31 -24.26
C GLN A 366 4.00 2.32 -25.70
N LEU A 367 4.19 3.51 -26.27
CA LEU A 367 5.03 3.77 -27.45
C LEU A 367 6.24 4.61 -27.02
#